data_AF-A0A3P5YI16-F1
#
_entry.id   AF-A0A3P5YI16-F1
#
_cell.length_a   1.000
_cell.length_b   1.000
_cell.length_c   1.000
_cell.angle_alpha   90.00
_cell.angle_beta   90.00
_cell.angle_gamma   90.00
#
_symmetry.space_group_name_H-M   'P 1'
#
loop_
_entity.id
_entity.type
_entity.pdbx_description
1 polymer ?
#
loop_
_entity_poly.entity_id
_entity_poly.type
_entity_poly.pdbx_seq_one_letter_code
_entity_poly.pdbx_strand_id
1 'polypeptide(L)'
;MEEYSASATTVSFDRPKPLLRGPIPAGGSESGQYVLAFRSLDSWAAAYKRCEAQIKEQCEEGARIGCAVSASNNCKPPWWRSFGGAAVDMREREKCEEREFKECLVAAKDKCSGFAKEKCSAAFLDARIAVETEVEGLVWLASMPEDSRWLGSLVQARCKTNRRARDLLLKRQKQSNATY
;
A
#
# COMPACT_ATOMS: atom_id res chain seq x y z
N MET A 1 10.94 39.90 -25.57
CA MET A 1 9.58 40.24 -25.11
C MET A 1 8.84 39.05 -24.49
N GLU A 2 9.39 37.82 -24.53
CA GLU A 2 8.77 36.63 -23.91
C GLU A 2 9.07 36.46 -22.40
N GLU A 3 10.00 37.24 -21.83
CA GLU A 3 10.39 37.16 -20.42
C GLU A 3 9.29 37.53 -19.41
N TYR A 4 8.17 38.11 -19.87
CA TYR A 4 7.02 38.51 -19.03
C TYR A 4 5.71 37.83 -19.46
N SER A 5 5.79 36.59 -19.98
CA SER A 5 4.58 35.80 -20.31
C SER A 5 3.94 35.22 -19.05
N ALA A 6 2.61 35.22 -18.96
CA ALA A 6 1.87 34.57 -17.87
C ALA A 6 2.25 33.09 -17.71
N SER A 7 2.58 32.41 -18.80
CA SER A 7 3.06 31.02 -18.77
C SER A 7 4.41 30.85 -18.06
N ALA A 8 5.24 31.90 -18.01
CA ALA A 8 6.54 31.89 -17.31
C ALA A 8 6.40 32.10 -15.80
N THR A 9 5.27 32.62 -15.32
CA THR A 9 4.99 32.84 -13.89
C THR A 9 3.98 31.85 -13.30
N THR A 10 3.32 31.04 -14.12
CA THR A 10 2.42 29.99 -13.64
C THR A 10 3.16 28.75 -13.18
N VAL A 11 3.15 28.49 -11.87
CA VAL A 11 3.54 27.20 -11.31
C VAL A 11 2.38 26.23 -11.47
N SER A 12 2.51 25.23 -12.33
CA SER A 12 1.52 24.16 -12.45
C SER A 12 1.60 23.25 -11.22
N PHE A 13 0.53 23.18 -10.45
CA PHE A 13 0.41 22.17 -9.42
C PHE A 13 0.13 20.80 -10.03
N ASP A 14 0.72 19.77 -9.44
CA ASP A 14 0.34 18.40 -9.74
C ASP A 14 -1.16 18.20 -9.47
N ARG A 15 -1.81 17.45 -10.35
CA ARG A 15 -3.22 17.08 -10.13
C ARG A 15 -3.34 16.34 -8.79
N PRO A 16 -4.41 16.61 -8.01
CA PRO A 16 -4.60 15.94 -6.73
C PRO A 16 -4.64 14.43 -6.94
N LYS A 17 -3.88 13.70 -6.11
CA LYS A 17 -3.89 12.23 -6.15
C LYS A 17 -5.28 11.73 -5.75
N PRO A 18 -5.91 10.85 -6.55
CA PRO A 18 -7.22 10.33 -6.22
C PRO A 18 -7.17 9.56 -4.90
N LEU A 19 -8.20 9.72 -4.07
CA LEU A 19 -8.31 9.01 -2.81
C LEU A 19 -8.40 7.51 -3.05
N LEU A 20 -7.64 6.73 -2.26
CA LEU A 20 -7.64 5.27 -2.33
C LEU A 20 -9.00 4.66 -1.93
N ARG A 21 -9.73 5.36 -1.07
CA ARG A 21 -11.02 4.94 -0.52
C ARG A 21 -12.05 6.05 -0.69
N GLY A 22 -13.30 5.66 -0.93
CA GLY A 22 -14.44 6.56 -1.00
C GLY A 22 -15.56 6.15 -0.04
N PRO A 23 -16.50 7.05 0.26
CA PRO A 23 -17.64 6.74 1.12
C PRO A 23 -18.60 5.74 0.46
N ILE A 24 -19.06 4.75 1.22
CA ILE A 24 -20.08 3.75 0.84
C ILE A 24 -21.06 3.62 2.01
N PRO A 25 -22.36 3.40 1.77
CA PRO A 25 -23.33 3.20 2.84
C PRO A 25 -22.87 2.14 3.85
N ALA A 26 -22.87 2.51 5.14
CA ALA A 26 -22.68 1.56 6.21
C ALA A 26 -23.98 0.74 6.30
N GLY A 27 -23.94 -0.56 5.99
CA GLY A 27 -25.12 -1.42 5.97
C GLY A 27 -25.74 -1.64 7.36
N GLY A 28 -26.36 -0.61 7.94
CA GLY A 28 -27.30 -0.68 9.06
C GLY A 28 -26.73 -0.82 10.48
N SER A 29 -25.44 -1.04 10.70
CA SER A 29 -24.95 -1.48 12.03
C SER A 29 -23.85 -0.63 12.69
N GLU A 30 -23.19 0.30 11.99
CA GLU A 30 -21.95 0.90 12.52
C GLU A 30 -21.97 2.44 12.42
N SER A 31 -22.28 3.11 13.54
CA SER A 31 -21.94 4.49 13.94
C SER A 31 -21.74 5.57 12.84
N GLY A 32 -22.55 5.58 11.79
CA GLY A 32 -22.53 6.57 10.71
C GLY A 32 -23.20 6.08 9.43
N GLN A 33 -23.71 7.00 8.60
CA GLN A 33 -24.38 6.65 7.33
C GLN A 33 -23.39 6.09 6.28
N TYR A 34 -22.10 6.44 6.37
CA TYR A 34 -21.08 6.07 5.39
C TYR A 34 -19.78 5.58 6.03
N VAL A 35 -19.12 4.64 5.36
CA VAL A 35 -17.78 4.12 5.68
C VAL A 35 -16.84 4.27 4.48
N LEU A 36 -15.55 4.48 4.74
CA LEU A 36 -14.54 4.54 3.69
C LEU A 36 -14.13 3.14 3.23
N ALA A 37 -14.30 2.87 1.94
CA ALA A 37 -13.99 1.58 1.32
C ALA A 37 -13.26 1.73 -0.01
N PHE A 38 -12.46 0.72 -0.34
CA PHE A 38 -11.90 0.52 -1.67
C PHE A 38 -13.03 0.20 -2.66
N ARG A 39 -12.88 0.67 -3.91
CA ARG A 39 -13.92 0.50 -4.95
C ARG A 39 -14.09 -0.95 -5.40
N SER A 40 -13.02 -1.72 -5.34
CA SER A 40 -12.96 -3.13 -5.75
C SER A 40 -11.80 -3.85 -5.09
N LEU A 41 -11.81 -5.18 -5.15
CA LEU A 41 -10.70 -6.01 -4.67
C LEU A 41 -9.40 -5.72 -5.42
N ASP A 42 -9.47 -5.38 -6.71
CA ASP A 42 -8.30 -4.98 -7.51
C ASP A 42 -7.72 -3.65 -7.04
N SER A 43 -8.57 -2.67 -6.74
CA SER A 43 -8.11 -1.37 -6.21
C SER A 43 -7.43 -1.52 -4.85
N TRP A 44 -7.94 -2.43 -4.01
CA TRP A 44 -7.32 -2.79 -2.74
C TRP A 44 -5.97 -3.49 -2.96
N ALA A 45 -5.89 -4.47 -3.86
CA ALA A 45 -4.67 -5.23 -4.14
C ALA A 45 -3.57 -4.33 -4.74
N ALA A 46 -3.93 -3.43 -5.65
CA ALA A 46 -3.01 -2.46 -6.22
C ALA A 46 -2.47 -1.49 -5.15
N ALA A 47 -3.34 -1.01 -4.26
CA ALA A 47 -2.92 -0.13 -3.16
C ALA A 47 -2.05 -0.87 -2.12
N TYR A 48 -2.34 -2.14 -1.83
CA TYR A 48 -1.52 -2.97 -0.95
C TYR A 48 -0.11 -3.18 -1.52
N LYS A 49 -0.02 -3.58 -2.78
CA LYS A 49 1.26 -3.74 -3.49
C LYS A 49 2.05 -2.42 -3.54
N ARG A 50 1.37 -1.29 -3.73
CA ARG A 50 2.01 0.02 -3.71
C ARG A 50 2.58 0.36 -2.33
N CYS A 51 1.82 0.09 -1.26
CA CYS A 51 2.31 0.24 0.11
C CYS A 51 3.57 -0.60 0.34
N GLU A 52 3.53 -1.88 -0.02
CA GLU A 52 4.67 -2.78 0.14
C GLU A 52 5.89 -2.30 -0.63
N ALA A 53 5.71 -1.90 -1.90
CA ALA A 53 6.79 -1.41 -2.73
C ALA A 53 7.43 -0.14 -2.15
N GLN A 54 6.62 0.83 -1.72
CA GLN A 54 7.11 2.08 -1.16
C GLN A 54 7.87 1.88 0.16
N ILE A 55 7.33 1.07 1.09
CA ILE A 55 8.02 0.80 2.36
C ILE A 55 9.31 0.02 2.11
N LYS A 56 9.27 -0.96 1.20
CA LYS A 56 10.45 -1.75 0.83
C LYS A 56 11.55 -0.87 0.23
N GLU A 57 11.21 -0.01 -0.72
CA GLU A 57 12.17 0.91 -1.37
C GLU A 57 12.84 1.83 -0.35
N GLN A 58 12.06 2.46 0.53
CA GLN A 58 12.60 3.35 1.57
C GLN A 58 13.48 2.59 2.58
N CYS A 59 13.08 1.37 2.94
CA CYS A 59 13.88 0.51 3.79
C CYS A 59 15.20 0.11 3.13
N GLU A 60 15.19 -0.26 1.85
CA GLU A 60 16.39 -0.64 1.10
C GLU A 60 17.35 0.55 0.93
N GLU A 61 16.84 1.76 0.73
CA GLU A 61 17.67 2.96 0.66
C GLU A 61 18.33 3.26 2.00
N GLY A 62 17.57 3.19 3.11
CA GLY A 62 18.13 3.31 4.46
C GLY A 62 19.15 2.21 4.77
N ALA A 63 18.89 0.99 4.30
CA ALA A 63 19.79 -0.14 4.47
C ALA A 63 21.09 0.03 3.69
N ARG A 64 21.10 0.64 2.50
CA ARG A 64 22.36 0.96 1.79
C ARG A 64 23.28 1.82 2.64
N ILE A 65 22.74 2.89 3.21
CA ILE A 65 23.51 3.80 4.06
C ILE A 65 23.97 3.06 5.32
N GLY A 66 23.07 2.34 5.99
CA GLY A 66 23.39 1.56 7.19
C GLY A 66 24.46 0.49 6.96
N CYS A 67 24.37 -0.24 5.85
CA CYS A 67 25.34 -1.27 5.48
C CYS A 67 26.70 -0.67 5.11
N ALA A 68 26.75 0.49 4.46
CA ALA A 68 28.01 1.18 4.18
C ALA A 68 28.72 1.60 5.48
N VAL A 69 27.97 2.15 6.44
CA VAL A 69 28.50 2.52 7.75
C VAL A 69 28.95 1.28 8.54
N SER A 70 28.18 0.19 8.49
CA SER A 70 28.54 -1.06 9.15
C SER A 70 29.81 -1.67 8.55
N ALA A 71 29.92 -1.73 7.22
CA ALA A 71 31.08 -2.24 6.52
C ALA A 71 32.35 -1.47 6.88
N SER A 72 32.29 -0.12 6.86
CA SER A 72 33.40 0.73 7.28
C SER A 72 33.81 0.49 8.74
N ASN A 73 32.84 0.32 9.63
CA ASN A 73 33.13 0.03 11.04
C ASN A 73 33.72 -1.36 11.28
N ASN A 74 33.32 -2.36 10.51
CA ASN A 74 33.82 -3.73 10.59
C ASN A 74 35.23 -3.86 9.98
N CYS A 75 35.55 -3.07 8.96
CA CYS A 75 36.79 -3.16 8.20
C CYS A 75 37.86 -2.13 8.58
N LYS A 76 37.57 -1.21 9.51
CA LYS A 76 38.57 -0.23 9.97
C LYS A 76 39.74 -0.93 10.68
N PRO A 77 40.99 -0.55 10.39
CA PRO A 77 42.13 -1.07 11.12
C PRO A 77 42.08 -0.58 12.58
N PRO A 78 42.67 -1.33 13.53
CA PRO A 78 42.84 -0.86 14.89
C PRO A 78 43.56 0.48 14.94
N TRP A 79 43.09 1.38 15.81
CA TRP A 79 43.58 2.75 15.92
C TRP A 79 45.10 2.85 16.15
N TRP A 80 45.70 1.89 16.85
CA TRP A 80 47.13 1.85 17.16
C TRP A 80 48.01 1.63 15.92
N ARG A 81 47.49 1.04 14.82
CA ARG A 81 48.27 0.87 13.58
C ARG A 81 48.57 2.19 12.89
N SER A 82 47.75 3.22 13.08
CA SER A 82 47.98 4.55 12.53
C SER A 82 49.09 5.33 13.23
N PHE A 83 49.51 4.92 14.44
CA PHE A 83 50.59 5.58 15.19
C PHE A 83 51.99 5.11 14.78
N GLY A 84 52.11 3.92 14.18
CA GLY A 84 53.41 3.32 13.83
C GLY A 84 53.97 3.71 12.46
N GLY A 85 53.34 4.65 11.73
CA GLY A 85 53.75 5.02 10.37
C GLY A 85 53.59 3.90 9.33
N ALA A 86 53.02 2.74 9.71
CA ALA A 86 52.72 1.66 8.79
C ALA A 86 51.60 2.10 7.84
N ALA A 87 51.89 2.13 6.55
CA ALA A 87 50.87 2.39 5.53
C ALA A 87 49.74 1.36 5.68
N VAL A 88 48.54 1.85 6.01
CA VAL A 88 47.33 1.02 5.99
C VAL A 88 47.08 0.63 4.53
N ASP A 89 46.99 -0.67 4.25
CA ASP A 89 46.62 -1.12 2.92
C ASP A 89 45.15 -0.80 2.65
N MET A 90 44.94 0.31 1.93
CA MET A 90 43.62 0.77 1.53
C MET A 90 42.91 -0.23 0.61
N ARG A 91 43.66 -1.07 -0.13
CA ARG A 91 43.11 -2.04 -1.06
C ARG A 91 42.54 -3.26 -0.35
N GLU A 92 43.19 -3.70 0.73
CA GLU A 92 42.64 -4.76 1.59
C GLU A 92 41.37 -4.27 2.31
N ARG A 93 41.37 -3.01 2.77
CA ARG A 93 40.21 -2.40 3.39
C ARG A 93 39.03 -2.32 2.42
N GLU A 94 39.25 -1.85 1.20
CA GLU A 94 38.22 -1.77 0.16
C GLU A 94 37.59 -3.14 -0.12
N LYS A 95 38.39 -4.19 -0.26
CA LYS A 95 37.89 -5.57 -0.47
C LYS A 95 37.06 -6.08 0.71
N CYS A 96 37.47 -5.74 1.94
CA CYS A 96 36.70 -6.07 3.14
C CYS A 96 35.35 -5.34 3.11
N GLU A 97 35.37 -4.03 2.88
CA GLU A 97 34.16 -3.20 2.88
C GLU A 97 33.18 -3.64 1.80
N GLU A 98 33.67 -3.99 0.61
CA GLU A 98 32.84 -4.49 -0.49
C GLU A 98 32.13 -5.81 -0.13
N ARG A 99 32.83 -6.74 0.55
CA ARG A 99 32.26 -8.01 1.00
C ARG A 99 31.20 -7.79 2.09
N GLU A 100 31.56 -7.07 3.16
CA GLU A 100 30.65 -6.77 4.28
C GLU A 100 29.40 -6.02 3.79
N PHE A 101 29.58 -5.06 2.88
CA PHE A 101 28.48 -4.30 2.29
C PHE A 101 27.51 -5.20 1.51
N LYS A 102 28.03 -6.07 0.63
CA LYS A 102 27.21 -6.99 -0.17
C LYS A 102 26.42 -7.96 0.70
N GLU A 103 27.07 -8.56 1.69
CA GLU A 103 26.44 -9.50 2.62
C GLU A 103 25.33 -8.81 3.44
N CYS A 104 25.63 -7.63 3.99
CA CYS A 104 24.66 -6.83 4.72
C CYS A 104 23.45 -6.44 3.84
N LEU A 105 23.68 -6.01 2.60
CA LEU A 105 22.61 -5.60 1.69
C LEU A 105 21.67 -6.75 1.32
N VAL A 106 22.20 -7.94 1.05
CA VAL A 106 21.37 -9.11 0.74
C VAL A 106 20.48 -9.44 1.93
N ALA A 107 21.05 -9.52 3.14
CA ALA A 107 20.28 -9.77 4.35
C ALA A 107 19.25 -8.65 4.65
N ALA A 108 19.58 -7.40 4.33
CA ALA A 108 18.67 -6.28 4.52
C ALA A 108 17.47 -6.32 3.57
N LYS A 109 17.64 -6.73 2.30
CA LYS A 109 16.54 -6.86 1.33
C LYS A 109 15.44 -7.79 1.81
N ASP A 110 15.81 -8.94 2.37
CA ASP A 110 14.85 -9.90 2.91
C ASP A 110 14.10 -9.32 4.12
N LYS A 111 14.84 -8.68 5.04
CA LYS A 111 14.26 -7.99 6.21
C LYS A 111 13.32 -6.86 5.79
N CYS A 112 13.70 -6.05 4.80
CA CYS A 112 12.87 -4.98 4.27
C CYS A 112 11.58 -5.50 3.63
N SER A 113 11.64 -6.65 2.95
CA SER A 113 10.44 -7.29 2.40
C SER A 113 9.47 -7.76 3.48
N GLY A 114 9.99 -8.35 4.57
CA GLY A 114 9.19 -8.77 5.73
C GLY A 114 8.58 -7.58 6.46
N PHE A 115 9.38 -6.53 6.68
CA PHE A 115 8.96 -5.29 7.31
C PHE A 115 7.83 -4.60 6.52
N ALA A 116 7.96 -4.53 5.19
CA ALA A 116 6.94 -3.94 4.32
C ALA A 116 5.60 -4.70 4.43
N LYS A 117 5.64 -6.03 4.38
CA LYS A 117 4.45 -6.89 4.56
C LYS A 117 3.78 -6.65 5.90
N GLU A 118 4.56 -6.67 6.98
CA GLU A 118 4.06 -6.48 8.34
C GLU A 118 3.37 -5.12 8.49
N LYS A 119 4.02 -4.03 8.06
CA LYS A 119 3.49 -2.66 8.19
C LYS A 119 2.24 -2.43 7.34
N CYS A 120 2.16 -3.00 6.14
CA CYS A 120 0.98 -2.85 5.29
C CYS A 120 -0.17 -3.77 5.73
N SER A 121 0.10 -4.95 6.29
CA SER A 121 -0.90 -6.00 6.53
C SER A 121 -2.06 -5.55 7.42
N ALA A 122 -1.80 -5.01 8.61
CA ALA A 122 -2.84 -4.67 9.59
C ALA A 122 -3.84 -3.65 9.02
N ALA A 123 -3.34 -2.56 8.45
CA ALA A 123 -4.16 -1.48 7.91
C ALA A 123 -5.01 -1.94 6.70
N PHE A 124 -4.47 -2.82 5.85
CA PHE A 124 -5.17 -3.28 4.66
C PHE A 124 -6.13 -4.44 4.92
N LEU A 125 -5.84 -5.32 5.89
CA LEU A 125 -6.71 -6.45 6.23
C LEU A 125 -8.01 -6.00 6.91
N ASP A 126 -7.99 -4.89 7.65
CA ASP A 126 -9.18 -4.26 8.22
C ASP A 126 -9.88 -3.28 7.29
N ALA A 127 -9.26 -2.92 6.16
CA ALA A 127 -9.87 -2.00 5.20
C ALA A 127 -11.13 -2.63 4.58
N ARG A 128 -12.15 -1.78 4.39
CA ARG A 128 -13.40 -2.16 3.73
C ARG A 128 -13.21 -2.15 2.22
N ILE A 129 -13.84 -3.11 1.56
CA ILE A 129 -13.91 -3.23 0.10
C ILE A 129 -15.38 -3.25 -0.29
N ALA A 130 -15.74 -2.46 -1.30
CA ALA A 130 -17.07 -2.47 -1.90
C ALA A 130 -17.33 -3.83 -2.55
N VAL A 131 -18.47 -4.42 -2.25
CA VAL A 131 -18.93 -5.67 -2.86
C VAL A 131 -20.32 -5.42 -3.42
N GLU A 132 -20.51 -5.68 -4.70
CA GLU A 132 -21.84 -5.70 -5.28
C GLU A 132 -22.53 -6.98 -4.81
N THR A 133 -23.66 -6.82 -4.13
CA THR A 133 -24.57 -7.93 -3.84
C THR A 133 -25.79 -7.72 -4.70
N GLU A 134 -26.10 -8.72 -5.53
CA GLU A 134 -27.42 -8.82 -6.14
C GLU A 134 -28.40 -9.13 -5.00
N VAL A 135 -29.24 -8.15 -4.67
CA VAL A 135 -30.36 -8.38 -3.78
C VAL A 135 -31.57 -8.51 -4.70
N GLU A 136 -32.05 -9.72 -4.93
CA GLU A 136 -33.42 -9.92 -5.38
C GLU A 136 -34.33 -9.44 -4.25
N GLY A 137 -34.85 -8.22 -4.36
CA GLY A 137 -35.70 -7.63 -3.33
C GLY A 137 -36.40 -6.38 -3.81
N LEU A 138 -37.73 -6.44 -3.84
CA LEU A 138 -38.64 -5.31 -4.10
C LEU A 138 -38.31 -4.14 -3.17
N VAL A 139 -37.73 -3.07 -3.72
CA VAL A 139 -37.63 -1.79 -3.02
C VAL A 139 -39.00 -1.12 -3.08
N TRP A 140 -39.75 -1.19 -1.99
CA TRP A 140 -40.94 -0.36 -1.81
C TRP A 140 -40.52 1.10 -1.66
N LEU A 141 -40.68 1.88 -2.72
CA LEU A 141 -40.69 3.34 -2.62
C LEU A 141 -41.98 3.74 -1.88
N ALA A 142 -41.90 3.84 -0.56
CA ALA A 142 -42.98 4.36 0.26
C ALA A 142 -43.09 5.88 0.07
N SER A 143 -43.84 6.32 -0.94
CA SER A 143 -44.60 7.58 -0.97
C SER A 143 -45.53 7.55 -2.18
N MET A 144 -46.80 7.23 -1.94
CA MET A 144 -47.88 7.21 -2.93
C MET A 144 -48.65 8.53 -2.90
N PRO A 145 -48.95 9.14 -4.06
CA PRO A 145 -50.25 9.72 -4.35
C PRO A 145 -51.22 8.61 -4.81
N GLU A 146 -52.51 8.72 -4.47
CA GLU A 146 -53.48 7.60 -4.51
C GLU A 146 -53.90 7.09 -5.90
N ASP A 147 -53.57 7.73 -7.02
CA ASP A 147 -54.15 7.35 -8.33
C ASP A 147 -53.14 7.17 -9.46
N SER A 148 -52.35 6.08 -9.44
CA SER A 148 -51.72 5.61 -10.68
C SER A 148 -51.53 4.10 -10.75
N ARG A 149 -51.92 3.55 -11.90
CA ARG A 149 -51.89 2.12 -12.26
C ARG A 149 -50.43 1.67 -12.41
N TRP A 150 -49.97 0.81 -11.50
CA TRP A 150 -48.58 0.35 -11.40
C TRP A 150 -48.22 -0.64 -12.52
N LEU A 151 -47.36 -0.21 -13.45
CA LEU A 151 -46.43 -1.11 -14.16
C LEU A 151 -45.21 -1.26 -13.24
N GLY A 152 -45.21 -2.29 -12.40
CA GLY A 152 -44.06 -2.60 -11.55
C GLY A 152 -42.82 -2.88 -12.41
N SER A 153 -41.88 -1.95 -12.44
CA SER A 153 -40.57 -2.18 -13.04
C SER A 153 -39.67 -2.87 -12.01
N LEU A 154 -39.22 -4.07 -12.34
CA LEU A 154 -38.31 -4.87 -11.54
C LEU A 154 -36.90 -4.28 -11.67
N VAL A 155 -36.65 -3.13 -11.03
CA VAL A 155 -35.31 -2.54 -11.00
C VAL A 155 -34.49 -3.34 -9.99
N GLN A 156 -33.63 -4.22 -10.50
CA GLN A 156 -32.67 -4.98 -9.73
C GLN A 156 -31.76 -4.00 -8.97
N ALA A 157 -32.05 -3.76 -7.69
CA ALA A 157 -31.31 -2.82 -6.89
C ALA A 157 -29.92 -3.40 -6.63
N ARG A 158 -28.89 -2.85 -7.30
CA ARG A 158 -27.50 -3.14 -6.98
C ARG A 158 -27.13 -2.48 -5.66
N CYS A 159 -27.38 -3.18 -4.55
CA CYS A 159 -26.91 -2.76 -3.25
C CYS A 159 -25.39 -2.98 -3.18
N LYS A 160 -24.63 -1.88 -3.01
CA LYS A 160 -23.20 -1.93 -2.70
C LYS A 160 -23.06 -2.15 -1.20
N THR A 161 -22.69 -3.36 -0.81
CA THR A 161 -22.31 -3.67 0.58
C THR A 161 -20.81 -3.49 0.76
N ASN A 162 -20.34 -3.61 1.98
CA ASN A 162 -18.91 -3.57 2.29
C ASN A 162 -18.50 -4.79 3.11
N ARG A 163 -17.32 -5.34 2.82
CA ARG A 163 -16.69 -6.42 3.61
C ARG A 163 -15.26 -6.06 3.95
N ARG A 164 -14.71 -6.57 5.07
CA ARG A 164 -13.28 -6.40 5.34
C ARG A 164 -12.48 -7.27 4.38
N ALA A 165 -11.28 -6.81 4.03
CA ALA A 165 -10.41 -7.55 3.13
C ALA A 165 -10.09 -8.96 3.65
N ARG A 166 -9.82 -9.10 4.96
CA ARG A 166 -9.56 -10.40 5.60
C ARG A 166 -10.68 -11.43 5.35
N ASP A 167 -11.94 -10.99 5.40
CA ASP A 167 -13.09 -11.87 5.23
C ASP A 167 -13.21 -12.36 3.78
N LEU A 168 -12.90 -11.48 2.82
CA LEU A 168 -12.92 -11.81 1.39
C LEU A 168 -11.79 -12.79 1.02
N LEU A 169 -10.60 -12.60 1.58
CA LEU A 169 -9.45 -13.47 1.34
C LEU A 169 -9.70 -14.89 1.90
N LEU A 170 -10.24 -15.00 3.11
CA LEU A 170 -10.61 -16.28 3.71
C LEU A 170 -11.67 -17.03 2.87
N LYS A 171 -12.66 -16.32 2.34
CA LYS A 171 -13.68 -16.93 1.45
C LYS A 171 -13.05 -17.47 0.17
N ARG A 172 -12.13 -16.73 -0.45
CA ARG A 172 -11.44 -17.17 -1.68
C ARG A 172 -10.57 -18.39 -1.45
N GLN A 173 -9.86 -18.46 -0.32
CA GLN A 173 -9.05 -19.62 0.05
C GLN A 173 -9.90 -20.89 0.27
N LYS A 174 -11.07 -20.75 0.91
CA LYS A 174 -12.01 -21.88 1.07
C LYS A 174 -12.54 -22.37 -0.28
N GLN A 175 -12.85 -21.46 -1.19
CA GLN A 175 -13.33 -21.82 -2.54
C GLN A 175 -12.25 -22.56 -3.35
N SER A 176 -11.00 -22.10 -3.33
CA SER A 176 -9.91 -22.78 -4.05
C SER A 176 -9.60 -24.17 -3.50
N ASN A 177 -9.75 -24.37 -2.18
CA ASN A 177 -9.51 -25.66 -1.55
C ASN A 177 -10.66 -26.66 -1.78
N ALA A 178 -11.85 -26.17 -2.16
CA ALA A 178 -13.01 -27.02 -2.48
C ALA A 178 -13.09 -27.40 -3.97
N THR A 179 -12.19 -26.87 -4.81
CA THR A 179 -12.12 -27.17 -6.25
C THR A 179 -11.06 -28.23 -6.60
N TYR A 180 -10.44 -28.82 -5.58
CA TYR A 180 -9.54 -29.97 -5.63
C TYR A 180 -10.13 -31.11 -4.81
#